data_AF-A0A661MM62-F1
#
_entry.id   AF-A0A661MM62-F1
#
_cell.length_a   1.000
_cell.length_b   1.000
_cell.length_c   1.000
_cell.angle_alpha   90.00
_cell.angle_beta   90.00
_cell.angle_gamma   90.00
#
_symmetry.space_group_name_H-M   'P 1'
#
loop_
_entity.id
_entity.type
_entity.pdbx_description
1 polymer ?
#
loop_
_entity_poly.entity_id
_entity_poly.type
_entity_poly.pdbx_seq_one_letter_code
_entity_poly.pdbx_strand_id
1 'polypeptide(L)'
;MKQLWIVACALGMLSFGCTKDSGAGACTGELCGAGGTGGAGQVICDDIDQGLRVLWGDTHVHTRLSLDSFWFNSLAGPREAYQFAKGGTVDIACDDRTVPCETRQLDRPLDFTAVSDHAEFLGLFDDQCRRDVPAQSCGFAEQTVLDNIDQFIMGMNDIDPEVILALFPDRAPRSEAWQQVIADAEAENEPCTFTTFAAYEHSPQINGSMMHRNVLFVGNDLPEDVFSLGESEDYWDLLDHLEQECGSSSDCDYITIPHSPNNSAGRMFLPVGTPGLFAG
;
A
#
# COMPACT_ATOMS: atom_id res chain seq x y z
N MET A 1 68.39 -49.55 -14.43
CA MET A 1 67.65 -50.83 -14.52
C MET A 1 66.19 -50.57 -14.23
N LYS A 2 65.33 -51.16 -15.05
CA LYS A 2 63.86 -51.08 -15.03
C LYS A 2 63.29 -51.51 -13.67
N GLN A 3 62.19 -50.91 -13.21
CA GLN A 3 60.89 -51.60 -13.19
C GLN A 3 59.74 -50.66 -12.77
N LEU A 4 58.67 -50.83 -13.55
CA LEU A 4 57.36 -50.19 -13.54
C LEU A 4 56.45 -51.03 -12.64
N TRP A 5 55.64 -50.42 -11.77
CA TRP A 5 54.51 -51.11 -11.13
C TRP A 5 53.24 -50.27 -11.29
N ILE A 6 52.33 -50.83 -12.09
CA ILE A 6 50.96 -50.42 -12.34
C ILE A 6 50.14 -50.82 -11.12
N VAL A 7 49.37 -49.91 -10.52
CA VAL A 7 48.29 -50.24 -9.60
C VAL A 7 46.98 -49.94 -10.31
N ALA A 8 46.28 -51.02 -10.66
CA ALA A 8 44.96 -51.02 -11.26
C ALA A 8 43.89 -50.74 -10.20
N CYS A 9 42.92 -49.89 -10.55
CA CYS A 9 41.65 -49.71 -9.85
C CYS A 9 40.86 -51.02 -9.86
N ALA A 10 40.32 -51.41 -8.70
CA ALA A 10 39.24 -52.37 -8.59
C ALA A 10 38.12 -51.77 -7.76
N LEU A 11 36.96 -51.61 -8.42
CA LEU A 11 35.68 -51.19 -7.88
C LEU A 11 35.26 -52.04 -6.67
N GLY A 12 34.85 -51.38 -5.60
CA GLY A 12 33.99 -51.95 -4.56
C GLY A 12 32.69 -51.16 -4.51
N MET A 13 31.62 -51.72 -5.07
CA MET A 13 30.26 -51.22 -4.92
C MET A 13 29.80 -51.40 -3.46
N LEU A 14 29.41 -50.31 -2.81
CA LEU A 14 28.54 -50.32 -1.63
C LEU A 14 27.39 -49.35 -1.91
N SER A 15 26.26 -49.93 -2.28
CA SER A 15 24.97 -49.26 -2.43
C SER A 15 24.43 -48.88 -1.05
N PHE A 16 24.48 -47.60 -0.71
CA PHE A 16 23.59 -47.02 0.29
C PHE A 16 22.32 -46.57 -0.44
N GLY A 17 21.22 -47.29 -0.22
CA GLY A 17 19.90 -46.84 -0.62
C GLY A 17 19.47 -45.67 0.26
N CYS A 18 19.10 -44.55 -0.35
CA CYS A 18 18.38 -43.49 0.35
C CYS A 18 16.92 -43.92 0.47
N THR A 19 16.52 -44.32 1.68
CA THR A 19 15.11 -44.34 2.08
C THR A 19 14.61 -42.90 2.15
N LYS A 20 13.42 -42.71 1.60
CA LYS A 20 12.69 -41.45 1.55
C LYS A 20 12.08 -41.20 2.94
N ASP A 21 12.82 -40.52 3.82
CA ASP A 21 12.25 -39.99 5.05
C ASP A 21 11.76 -38.56 4.78
N SER A 22 10.44 -38.44 4.78
CA SER A 22 9.70 -37.19 4.87
C SER A 22 9.92 -36.59 6.26
N GLY A 23 11.06 -35.94 6.45
CA GLY A 23 11.34 -35.12 7.63
C GLY A 23 11.06 -33.66 7.30
N ALA A 24 10.14 -33.03 8.02
CA ALA A 24 10.03 -31.58 8.09
C ALA A 24 11.43 -31.01 8.38
N GLY A 25 11.95 -30.20 7.46
CA GLY A 25 13.22 -29.51 7.65
C GLY A 25 13.04 -28.53 8.79
N ALA A 26 13.63 -28.83 9.95
CA ALA A 26 13.71 -27.89 11.05
C ALA A 26 14.52 -26.67 10.56
N CYS A 27 13.91 -25.49 10.63
CA CYS A 27 14.58 -24.23 10.39
C CYS A 27 15.79 -24.11 11.33
N THR A 28 16.99 -23.97 10.79
CA THR A 28 18.21 -23.70 11.57
C THR A 28 18.81 -22.38 11.11
N GLY A 29 18.74 -21.37 11.99
CA GLY A 29 19.29 -20.03 11.77
C GLY A 29 18.82 -19.05 12.84
N GLU A 30 19.53 -17.93 12.98
CA GLU A 30 19.29 -16.88 13.99
C GLU A 30 17.89 -16.22 13.87
N LEU A 31 17.18 -16.47 12.77
CA LEU A 31 15.80 -16.04 12.50
C LEU A 31 14.73 -16.96 13.11
N CYS A 32 15.10 -18.15 13.59
CA CYS A 32 14.17 -19.08 14.22
C CYS A 32 14.29 -18.98 15.74
N GLY A 33 13.75 -17.86 16.26
CA GLY A 33 13.66 -17.54 17.67
C GLY A 33 12.93 -18.62 18.48
N ALA A 34 13.46 -18.89 19.67
CA ALA A 34 12.98 -19.91 20.58
C ALA A 34 11.50 -19.73 20.96
N GLY A 35 10.78 -20.86 20.97
CA GLY A 35 9.33 -20.92 21.15
C GLY A 35 8.78 -20.13 22.34
N GLY A 36 7.83 -19.27 22.03
CA GLY A 36 6.84 -18.71 22.93
C GLY A 36 5.44 -19.01 22.38
N THR A 37 4.58 -19.57 23.21
CA THR A 37 3.17 -19.84 22.88
C THR A 37 2.37 -18.54 22.91
N GLY A 38 1.93 -18.06 21.73
CA GLY A 38 0.96 -16.98 21.58
C GLY A 38 1.34 -16.00 20.48
N GLY A 39 0.78 -16.18 19.29
CA GLY A 39 1.01 -15.35 18.10
C GLY A 39 0.95 -16.22 16.85
N ALA A 40 0.24 -15.78 15.80
CA ALA A 40 0.23 -16.48 14.52
C ALA A 40 1.68 -16.67 14.06
N GLY A 41 2.12 -17.93 13.91
CA GLY A 41 3.51 -18.22 13.57
C GLY A 41 3.87 -17.60 12.22
N GLN A 42 4.99 -16.88 12.17
CA GLN A 42 5.53 -16.30 10.95
C GLN A 42 5.64 -17.38 9.86
N VAL A 43 4.93 -17.19 8.74
CA VAL A 43 4.99 -18.11 7.60
C VAL A 43 6.35 -17.92 6.93
N ILE A 44 7.18 -18.96 6.97
CA ILE A 44 8.48 -18.98 6.27
C ILE A 44 8.25 -19.64 4.91
N CYS A 45 8.49 -18.89 3.84
CA CYS A 45 8.31 -19.36 2.47
C CYS A 45 9.51 -20.22 2.01
N ASP A 46 9.23 -21.26 1.22
CA ASP A 46 10.26 -22.17 0.70
C ASP A 46 11.20 -21.48 -0.30
N ASP A 47 10.77 -20.37 -0.88
CA ASP A 47 11.46 -19.58 -1.90
C ASP A 47 12.12 -18.30 -1.33
N ILE A 48 12.34 -18.25 0.00
CA ILE A 48 13.16 -17.18 0.60
C ILE A 48 14.57 -17.25 0.00
N ASP A 49 14.91 -16.20 -0.74
CA ASP A 49 16.24 -15.99 -1.30
C ASP A 49 16.88 -14.79 -0.61
N GLN A 50 18.02 -15.00 0.05
CA GLN A 50 18.82 -13.93 0.66
C GLN A 50 19.58 -13.09 -0.39
N GLY A 51 19.52 -13.50 -1.67
CA GLY A 51 20.02 -12.74 -2.81
C GLY A 51 19.05 -11.66 -3.31
N LEU A 52 19.30 -11.18 -4.54
CA LEU A 52 18.44 -10.20 -5.20
C LEU A 52 17.32 -10.91 -5.95
N ARG A 53 16.14 -11.01 -5.34
CA ARG A 53 14.91 -11.37 -6.03
C ARG A 53 14.30 -10.13 -6.69
N VAL A 54 13.95 -10.25 -7.97
CA VAL A 54 13.17 -9.20 -8.67
C VAL A 54 11.69 -9.46 -8.40
N LEU A 55 11.00 -8.43 -7.93
CA LEU A 55 9.56 -8.42 -7.71
C LEU A 55 8.92 -7.31 -8.56
N TRP A 56 7.70 -7.55 -9.03
CA TRP A 56 6.86 -6.62 -9.77
C TRP A 56 5.65 -6.26 -8.90
N GLY A 57 5.44 -4.99 -8.64
CA GLY A 57 4.30 -4.54 -7.87
C GLY A 57 4.01 -3.07 -8.06
N ASP A 58 2.90 -2.63 -7.49
CA ASP A 58 2.44 -1.25 -7.54
C ASP A 58 2.26 -0.70 -6.12
N THR A 59 2.89 0.44 -5.83
CA THR A 59 2.85 1.08 -4.51
C THR A 59 1.89 2.27 -4.49
N HIS A 60 1.24 2.59 -5.61
CA HIS A 60 0.40 3.77 -5.75
C HIS A 60 -0.90 3.40 -6.48
N VAL A 61 -1.92 2.98 -5.71
CA VAL A 61 -3.21 2.52 -6.25
C VAL A 61 -4.35 3.19 -5.48
N HIS A 62 -5.22 3.86 -6.21
CA HIS A 62 -6.41 4.51 -5.65
C HIS A 62 -7.67 3.70 -5.97
N THR A 63 -8.62 3.74 -5.04
CA THR A 63 -9.89 3.01 -5.02
C THR A 63 -11.02 3.99 -4.71
N ARG A 64 -12.26 3.51 -4.70
CA ARG A 64 -13.44 4.33 -4.35
C ARG A 64 -13.35 5.03 -3.00
N LEU A 65 -12.42 4.63 -2.11
CA LEU A 65 -12.20 5.30 -0.83
C LEU A 65 -11.46 6.64 -0.96
N SER A 66 -10.79 6.89 -2.09
CA SER A 66 -10.15 8.17 -2.37
C SER A 66 -11.07 9.13 -3.12
N LEU A 67 -10.93 10.43 -2.86
CA LEU A 67 -11.67 11.51 -3.51
C LEU A 67 -11.55 11.43 -5.03
N ASP A 68 -10.32 11.36 -5.54
CA ASP A 68 -10.00 11.43 -6.95
C ASP A 68 -10.53 10.22 -7.73
N SER A 69 -10.36 9.01 -7.20
CA SER A 69 -10.88 7.79 -7.80
C SER A 69 -12.40 7.74 -7.76
N PHE A 70 -13.01 8.10 -6.62
CA PHE A 70 -14.48 8.16 -6.48
C PHE A 70 -15.11 9.16 -7.45
N TRP A 71 -14.53 10.36 -7.59
CA TRP A 71 -15.05 11.40 -8.48
C TRP A 71 -14.60 11.26 -9.95
N PHE A 72 -13.56 10.47 -10.25
CA PHE A 72 -13.09 10.22 -11.62
C PHE A 72 -13.48 8.84 -12.17
N ASN A 73 -14.60 8.31 -11.69
CA ASN A 73 -15.27 7.14 -12.26
C ASN A 73 -14.52 5.81 -12.06
N SER A 74 -13.74 5.68 -10.98
CA SER A 74 -13.20 4.40 -10.53
C SER A 74 -13.86 3.99 -9.21
N LEU A 75 -14.83 3.08 -9.29
CA LEU A 75 -15.60 2.62 -8.12
C LEU A 75 -15.16 1.25 -7.60
N ALA A 76 -14.01 0.73 -8.02
CA ALA A 76 -13.43 -0.48 -7.42
C ALA A 76 -12.98 -0.18 -5.98
N GLY A 77 -13.21 -1.09 -5.04
CA GLY A 77 -12.71 -0.95 -3.67
C GLY A 77 -11.32 -1.58 -3.48
N PRO A 78 -10.79 -1.50 -2.24
CA PRO A 78 -9.49 -2.10 -1.90
C PRO A 78 -9.41 -3.58 -2.23
N ARG A 79 -10.44 -4.35 -1.87
CA ARG A 79 -10.52 -5.78 -2.18
C ARG A 79 -10.44 -6.05 -3.67
N GLU A 80 -11.23 -5.35 -4.48
CA GLU A 80 -11.22 -5.51 -5.94
C GLU A 80 -9.86 -5.13 -6.54
N ALA A 81 -9.20 -4.11 -6.00
CA ALA A 81 -7.85 -3.71 -6.42
C ALA A 81 -6.81 -4.82 -6.15
N TYR A 82 -6.83 -5.44 -4.97
CA TYR A 82 -5.97 -6.59 -4.66
C TYR A 82 -6.26 -7.79 -5.56
N GLN A 83 -7.53 -8.10 -5.80
CA GLN A 83 -7.92 -9.20 -6.69
C GLN A 83 -7.47 -8.94 -8.13
N PHE A 84 -7.57 -7.70 -8.61
CA PHE A 84 -7.04 -7.30 -9.91
C PHE A 84 -5.52 -7.46 -10.00
N ALA A 85 -4.78 -7.04 -8.96
CA ALA A 85 -3.34 -7.23 -8.88
C ALA A 85 -2.93 -8.72 -8.92
N LYS A 86 -3.73 -9.61 -8.33
CA LYS A 86 -3.58 -11.08 -8.41
C LYS A 86 -3.94 -11.68 -9.78
N GLY A 87 -4.33 -10.85 -10.75
CA GLY A 87 -4.71 -11.27 -12.10
C GLY A 87 -6.21 -11.50 -12.28
N GLY A 88 -7.05 -11.05 -11.35
CA GLY A 88 -8.49 -10.95 -11.53
C GLY A 88 -8.87 -9.87 -12.55
N THR A 89 -10.17 -9.73 -12.79
CA THR A 89 -10.71 -8.68 -13.65
C THR A 89 -11.28 -7.53 -12.83
N VAL A 90 -11.14 -6.29 -13.32
CA VAL A 90 -11.82 -5.12 -12.76
C VAL A 90 -12.69 -4.47 -13.83
N ASP A 91 -13.86 -4.00 -13.43
CA ASP A 91 -14.71 -3.19 -14.30
C ASP A 91 -14.31 -1.72 -14.21
N ILE A 92 -14.16 -1.09 -15.37
CA ILE A 92 -13.90 0.34 -15.52
C ILE A 92 -15.23 1.02 -15.82
N ALA A 93 -15.58 2.02 -15.02
CA ALA A 93 -16.72 2.87 -15.36
C ALA A 93 -16.28 3.96 -16.35
N CYS A 94 -17.15 4.26 -17.31
CA CYS A 94 -16.95 5.35 -18.26
C CYS A 94 -17.78 6.55 -17.81
N ASP A 95 -18.54 7.18 -18.72
CA ASP A 95 -19.29 8.41 -18.51
C ASP A 95 -20.26 8.39 -17.30
N ASP A 96 -20.85 7.23 -17.00
CA ASP A 96 -21.65 7.01 -15.79
C ASP A 96 -20.87 6.07 -14.85
N ARG A 97 -20.47 6.59 -13.68
CA ARG A 97 -19.72 5.83 -12.65
C ARG A 97 -20.38 4.52 -12.24
N THR A 98 -21.69 4.48 -12.41
CA THR A 98 -22.53 3.41 -11.91
C THR A 98 -22.85 2.35 -12.96
N VAL A 99 -22.29 2.50 -14.17
CA VAL A 99 -22.44 1.57 -15.29
C VAL A 99 -21.04 1.18 -15.79
N PRO A 100 -20.62 -0.08 -15.60
CA PRO A 100 -19.37 -0.54 -16.18
C PRO A 100 -19.51 -0.60 -17.70
N CYS A 101 -18.53 -0.04 -18.41
CA CYS A 101 -18.49 -0.03 -19.87
C CYS A 101 -17.44 -1.01 -20.41
N GLU A 102 -16.48 -1.39 -19.58
CA GLU A 102 -15.32 -2.14 -19.99
C GLU A 102 -14.75 -2.95 -18.83
N THR A 103 -14.28 -4.15 -19.11
CA THR A 103 -13.60 -5.01 -18.14
C THR A 103 -12.13 -5.12 -18.53
N ARG A 104 -11.24 -5.05 -17.53
CA ARG A 104 -9.78 -5.11 -17.69
C ARG A 104 -9.18 -6.24 -16.87
N GLN A 105 -8.05 -6.75 -17.33
CA GLN A 105 -7.21 -7.73 -16.65
C GLN A 105 -5.74 -7.39 -16.94
N LEU A 106 -4.85 -7.60 -15.97
CA LEU A 106 -3.41 -7.48 -16.20
C LEU A 106 -2.91 -8.64 -17.07
N ASP A 107 -1.96 -8.36 -17.97
CA ASP A 107 -1.30 -9.40 -18.77
C ASP A 107 -0.53 -10.41 -17.90
N ARG A 108 -0.08 -9.95 -16.72
CA ARG A 108 0.59 -10.76 -15.71
C ARG A 108 0.17 -10.27 -14.30
N PRO A 109 -0.12 -11.19 -13.36
CA PRO A 109 -0.27 -10.84 -11.94
C PRO A 109 0.98 -10.16 -11.36
N LEU A 110 0.76 -9.27 -10.41
CA LEU A 110 1.80 -8.65 -9.60
C LEU A 110 2.22 -9.58 -8.46
N ASP A 111 3.43 -9.38 -7.94
CA ASP A 111 3.93 -10.06 -6.74
C ASP A 111 3.51 -9.33 -5.46
N PHE A 112 3.26 -8.01 -5.55
CA PHE A 112 2.74 -7.22 -4.45
C PHE A 112 1.94 -6.00 -4.92
N THR A 113 1.09 -5.45 -4.05
CA THR A 113 0.48 -4.14 -4.29
C THR A 113 0.15 -3.43 -2.98
N ALA A 114 0.10 -2.10 -3.00
CA ALA A 114 -0.39 -1.27 -1.91
C ALA A 114 -1.56 -0.41 -2.39
N VAL A 115 -2.69 -0.46 -1.68
CA VAL A 115 -3.79 0.51 -1.86
C VAL A 115 -3.43 1.74 -1.05
N SER A 116 -3.25 2.88 -1.71
CA SER A 116 -2.71 4.11 -1.13
C SER A 116 -3.67 5.29 -1.36
N ASP A 117 -4.92 5.12 -0.94
CA ASP A 117 -5.94 6.17 -1.05
C ASP A 117 -5.56 7.42 -0.23
N HIS A 118 -6.03 8.61 -0.64
CA HIS A 118 -5.78 9.86 0.08
C HIS A 118 -6.31 9.84 1.52
N ALA A 119 -5.49 10.24 2.50
CA ALA A 119 -5.86 10.29 3.91
C ALA A 119 -6.94 11.34 4.23
N GLU A 120 -6.96 12.46 3.51
CA GLU A 120 -7.71 13.67 3.84
C GLU A 120 -9.23 13.52 3.77
N PHE A 121 -9.71 12.55 3.01
CA PHE A 121 -11.14 12.23 2.88
C PHE A 121 -11.36 10.73 2.78
N LEU A 122 -10.47 9.93 3.38
CA LEU A 122 -10.47 8.48 3.24
C LEU A 122 -11.86 7.90 3.59
N GLY A 123 -12.49 7.28 2.59
CA GLY A 123 -13.81 6.66 2.67
C GLY A 123 -15.01 7.61 2.71
N LEU A 124 -14.82 8.93 2.81
CA LEU A 124 -15.91 9.88 3.03
C LEU A 124 -17.00 9.82 1.96
N PHE A 125 -16.62 9.93 0.69
CA PHE A 125 -17.60 9.99 -0.40
C PHE A 125 -18.19 8.63 -0.72
N ASP A 126 -17.43 7.57 -0.47
CA ASP A 126 -17.97 6.23 -0.57
C ASP A 126 -19.05 5.97 0.50
N ASP A 127 -18.82 6.39 1.74
CA ASP A 127 -19.80 6.31 2.83
C ASP A 127 -21.03 7.17 2.54
N GLN A 128 -20.84 8.41 2.06
CA GLN A 128 -21.90 9.42 2.02
C GLN A 128 -22.55 9.67 0.66
N CYS A 129 -22.00 9.16 -0.45
CA CYS A 129 -22.41 9.51 -1.81
C CYS A 129 -22.68 8.34 -2.75
N ARG A 130 -22.70 7.09 -2.26
CA ARG A 130 -23.18 5.96 -3.07
C ARG A 130 -24.67 6.05 -3.33
N ARG A 131 -25.18 5.35 -4.36
CA ARG A 131 -26.63 5.38 -4.71
C ARG A 131 -27.55 5.03 -3.55
N ASP A 132 -27.10 4.18 -2.63
CA ASP A 132 -27.81 3.74 -1.43
C ASP A 132 -27.70 4.72 -0.25
N VAL A 133 -26.74 5.65 -0.30
CA VAL A 133 -26.54 6.70 0.70
C VAL A 133 -26.33 8.04 -0.02
N PRO A 134 -27.37 8.72 -0.52
CA PRO A 134 -27.18 9.95 -1.29
C PRO A 134 -27.32 11.19 -0.40
N ALA A 135 -26.23 11.61 0.27
CA ALA A 135 -26.26 12.89 0.97
C ALA A 135 -26.59 14.03 -0.02
N GLN A 136 -27.40 15.00 0.42
CA GLN A 136 -27.82 16.12 -0.45
C GLN A 136 -26.62 16.92 -0.98
N SER A 137 -25.54 16.96 -0.20
CA SER A 137 -24.29 17.62 -0.52
C SER A 137 -23.51 16.95 -1.67
N CYS A 138 -23.79 15.69 -2.02
CA CYS A 138 -23.02 14.94 -3.02
C CYS A 138 -23.05 15.58 -4.41
N GLY A 139 -24.21 16.08 -4.87
CA GLY A 139 -24.29 16.75 -6.18
C GLY A 139 -23.49 18.06 -6.22
N PHE A 140 -23.38 18.76 -5.09
CA PHE A 140 -22.55 19.96 -4.98
C PHE A 140 -21.05 19.60 -4.94
N ALA A 141 -20.68 18.59 -4.14
CA ALA A 141 -19.31 18.10 -4.06
C ALA A 141 -18.83 17.58 -5.42
N GLU A 142 -19.65 16.77 -6.09
CA GLU A 142 -19.39 16.29 -7.45
C GLU A 142 -19.12 17.42 -8.42
N GLN A 143 -20.04 18.38 -8.51
CA GLN A 143 -19.92 19.49 -9.44
C GLN A 143 -18.69 20.34 -9.13
N THR A 144 -18.38 20.55 -7.85
CA THR A 144 -17.20 21.29 -7.42
C THR A 144 -15.91 20.59 -7.85
N VAL A 145 -15.82 19.27 -7.69
CA VAL A 145 -14.64 18.50 -8.12
C VAL A 145 -14.51 18.49 -9.64
N LEU A 146 -15.61 18.21 -10.37
CA LEU A 146 -15.59 18.13 -11.83
C LEU A 146 -15.32 19.48 -12.51
N ASP A 147 -15.88 20.58 -12.01
CA ASP A 147 -15.64 21.92 -12.56
C ASP A 147 -14.20 22.40 -12.33
N ASN A 148 -13.51 21.83 -11.34
CA ASN A 148 -12.14 22.20 -10.95
C ASN A 148 -11.17 21.03 -11.14
N ILE A 149 -11.47 20.09 -12.03
CA ILE A 149 -10.68 18.86 -12.21
C ILE A 149 -9.19 19.12 -12.45
N ASP A 150 -8.85 20.16 -13.21
CA ASP A 150 -7.45 20.55 -13.46
C ASP A 150 -6.74 20.98 -12.17
N GLN A 151 -7.45 21.64 -11.24
CA GLN A 151 -6.90 22.00 -9.94
C GLN A 151 -6.74 20.76 -9.06
N PHE A 152 -7.69 19.83 -9.08
CA PHE A 152 -7.56 18.53 -8.39
C PHE A 152 -6.39 17.71 -8.89
N ILE A 153 -6.23 17.56 -10.20
CA ILE A 153 -5.13 16.82 -10.80
C ILE A 153 -3.77 17.47 -10.49
N MET A 154 -3.72 18.80 -10.46
CA MET A 154 -2.49 19.54 -10.16
C MET A 154 -2.25 19.71 -8.65
N GLY A 155 -3.13 19.18 -7.80
CA GLY A 155 -3.14 19.40 -6.35
C GLY A 155 -3.40 20.84 -5.93
N MET A 156 -3.78 21.73 -6.86
CA MET A 156 -3.92 23.18 -6.65
C MET A 156 -5.29 23.61 -6.10
N ASN A 157 -6.01 22.73 -5.39
CA ASN A 157 -7.30 23.14 -4.82
C ASN A 157 -7.11 23.95 -3.55
N ASP A 158 -7.63 25.17 -3.55
CA ASP A 158 -7.68 26.03 -2.38
C ASP A 158 -8.86 25.71 -1.43
N ILE A 159 -9.51 24.55 -1.59
CA ILE A 159 -10.66 24.19 -0.74
C ILE A 159 -10.13 23.65 0.58
N ASP A 160 -10.35 24.43 1.64
CA ASP A 160 -10.12 24.01 3.02
C ASP A 160 -10.88 22.70 3.32
N PRO A 161 -10.19 21.61 3.74
CA PRO A 161 -10.84 20.34 4.05
C PRO A 161 -11.96 20.45 5.09
N GLU A 162 -11.85 21.36 6.06
CA GLU A 162 -12.88 21.55 7.09
C GLU A 162 -14.21 22.02 6.47
N VAL A 163 -14.15 22.78 5.37
CA VAL A 163 -15.35 23.19 4.64
C VAL A 163 -16.01 22.00 3.98
N ILE A 164 -15.23 21.08 3.38
CA ILE A 164 -15.77 19.85 2.80
C ILE A 164 -16.37 18.98 3.90
N LEU A 165 -15.64 18.74 4.99
CA LEU A 165 -16.10 17.93 6.11
C LEU A 165 -17.38 18.47 6.75
N ALA A 166 -17.55 19.80 6.81
CA ALA A 166 -18.77 20.44 7.31
C ALA A 166 -20.02 20.18 6.44
N LEU A 167 -19.86 19.84 5.16
CA LEU A 167 -20.97 19.44 4.28
C LEU A 167 -21.49 18.03 4.58
N PHE A 168 -20.72 17.23 5.32
CA PHE A 168 -21.00 15.83 5.67
C PHE A 168 -20.93 15.64 7.20
N PRO A 169 -21.88 16.21 7.96
CA PRO A 169 -21.87 16.14 9.43
C PRO A 169 -22.13 14.73 9.97
N ASP A 170 -22.82 13.89 9.21
CA ASP A 170 -23.19 12.51 9.60
C ASP A 170 -22.20 11.45 9.06
N ARG A 171 -21.02 11.89 8.62
CA ARG A 171 -19.96 11.00 8.10
C ARG A 171 -19.46 10.02 9.15
N ALA A 172 -19.10 8.82 8.72
CA ALA A 172 -18.30 7.92 9.54
C ALA A 172 -16.91 8.54 9.87
N PRO A 173 -16.29 8.18 11.00
CA PRO A 173 -14.90 8.51 11.28
C PRO A 173 -13.97 7.94 10.20
N ARG A 174 -12.92 8.69 9.84
CA ARG A 174 -11.88 8.27 8.89
C ARG A 174 -11.25 6.92 9.28
N SER A 175 -11.06 6.69 10.57
CA SER A 175 -10.52 5.45 11.11
C SER A 175 -11.33 4.22 10.70
N GLU A 176 -12.64 4.32 10.50
CA GLU A 176 -13.44 3.17 10.06
C GLU A 176 -13.04 2.70 8.65
N ALA A 177 -12.84 3.64 7.71
CA ALA A 177 -12.35 3.32 6.38
C ALA A 177 -10.91 2.80 6.41
N TRP A 178 -10.06 3.36 7.27
CA TRP A 178 -8.70 2.88 7.46
C TRP A 178 -8.65 1.44 7.99
N GLN A 179 -9.44 1.11 9.01
CA GLN A 179 -9.54 -0.26 9.52
C GLN A 179 -10.07 -1.24 8.46
N GLN A 180 -10.95 -0.79 7.56
CA GLN A 180 -11.37 -1.58 6.42
C GLN A 180 -10.23 -1.83 5.42
N VAL A 181 -9.38 -0.83 5.15
CA VAL A 181 -8.18 -1.00 4.30
C VAL A 181 -7.22 -2.02 4.90
N ILE A 182 -6.96 -1.96 6.21
CA ILE A 182 -6.13 -2.95 6.92
C ILE A 182 -6.75 -4.34 6.75
N ALA A 183 -8.04 -4.49 7.06
CA ALA A 183 -8.72 -5.77 6.99
C ALA A 183 -8.74 -6.38 5.58
N ASP A 184 -8.93 -5.56 4.54
CA ASP A 184 -8.88 -6.03 3.15
C ASP A 184 -7.46 -6.40 2.71
N ALA A 185 -6.44 -5.66 3.15
CA ALA A 185 -5.04 -6.04 2.92
C ALA A 185 -4.76 -7.41 3.56
N GLU A 186 -5.04 -7.57 4.85
CA GLU A 186 -4.85 -8.84 5.57
C GLU A 186 -5.59 -10.01 4.92
N ALA A 187 -6.85 -9.80 4.51
CA ALA A 187 -7.68 -10.85 3.91
C ALA A 187 -7.21 -11.26 2.51
N GLU A 188 -6.63 -10.34 1.74
CA GLU A 188 -6.19 -10.57 0.36
C GLU A 188 -4.70 -10.94 0.26
N ASN A 189 -3.94 -10.80 1.36
CA ASN A 189 -2.56 -11.25 1.48
C ASN A 189 -2.47 -12.78 1.38
N GLU A 190 -1.65 -13.27 0.47
CA GLU A 190 -1.40 -14.70 0.28
C GLU A 190 0.09 -14.97 0.51
N PRO A 191 0.51 -15.29 1.75
CA PRO A 191 1.92 -15.50 2.06
C PRO A 191 2.58 -16.44 1.06
N CYS A 192 3.77 -16.06 0.60
CA CYS A 192 4.59 -16.78 -0.39
C CYS A 192 4.14 -16.68 -1.85
N THR A 193 2.96 -16.11 -2.15
CA THR A 193 2.48 -15.93 -3.53
C THR A 193 2.15 -14.50 -3.88
N PHE A 194 1.59 -13.72 -2.95
CA PHE A 194 1.23 -12.32 -3.16
C PHE A 194 1.25 -11.54 -1.84
N THR A 195 1.91 -10.39 -1.85
CA THR A 195 1.99 -9.50 -0.66
C THR A 195 1.09 -8.26 -0.83
N THR A 196 0.25 -7.99 0.15
CA THR A 196 -0.45 -6.71 0.28
C THR A 196 0.26 -5.81 1.28
N PHE A 197 0.13 -4.49 1.10
CA PHE A 197 0.49 -3.51 2.13
C PHE A 197 -0.74 -2.69 2.50
N ALA A 198 -1.05 -2.60 3.79
CA ALA A 198 -1.90 -1.52 4.28
C ALA A 198 -1.15 -0.21 4.10
N ALA A 199 -1.75 0.73 3.37
CA ALA A 199 -1.11 1.98 3.00
C ALA A 199 -2.13 3.10 2.82
N TYR A 200 -1.63 4.33 2.83
CA TYR A 200 -2.40 5.52 2.49
C TYR A 200 -1.48 6.56 1.84
N GLU A 201 -2.06 7.56 1.19
CA GLU A 201 -1.34 8.73 0.69
C GLU A 201 -1.56 9.93 1.63
N HIS A 202 -0.45 10.49 2.11
CA HIS A 202 -0.44 11.79 2.77
C HIS A 202 -0.20 12.87 1.70
N SER A 203 -1.14 13.80 1.55
CA SER A 203 -1.30 14.52 0.28
C SER A 203 -1.30 16.06 0.44
N PRO A 204 -0.36 16.67 1.19
CA PRO A 204 -0.38 18.11 1.39
C PRO A 204 0.03 18.85 0.12
N GLN A 205 -0.60 20.00 -0.07
CA GLN A 205 -0.24 20.95 -1.11
C GLN A 205 0.35 22.22 -0.49
N ILE A 206 1.66 22.40 -0.63
CA ILE A 206 2.35 23.53 0.00
C ILE A 206 2.71 24.57 -1.05
N ASN A 207 2.02 25.72 -1.03
CA ASN A 207 2.25 26.83 -1.97
C ASN A 207 2.17 26.40 -3.45
N GLY A 208 1.15 25.61 -3.81
CA GLY A 208 0.97 25.11 -5.18
C GLY A 208 2.00 24.06 -5.61
N SER A 209 2.69 23.42 -4.66
CA SER A 209 3.59 22.30 -4.91
C SER A 209 3.02 21.02 -4.30
N MET A 210 2.92 19.97 -5.12
CA MET A 210 2.52 18.63 -4.66
C MET A 210 3.61 18.06 -3.78
N MET A 211 3.27 17.76 -2.53
CA MET A 211 4.16 17.15 -1.53
C MET A 211 3.65 15.77 -1.10
N HIS A 212 3.01 15.05 -2.03
CA HIS A 212 2.33 13.78 -1.78
C HIS A 212 3.31 12.61 -1.61
N ARG A 213 2.96 11.70 -0.71
CA ARG A 213 3.82 10.58 -0.29
C ARG A 213 2.95 9.40 0.14
N ASN A 214 3.28 8.21 -0.36
CA ASN A 214 2.60 6.99 0.07
C ASN A 214 3.28 6.47 1.33
N VAL A 215 2.50 6.22 2.36
CA VAL A 215 2.91 5.60 3.63
C VAL A 215 2.50 4.14 3.57
N LEU A 216 3.48 3.23 3.53
CA LEU A 216 3.26 1.79 3.49
C LEU A 216 3.71 1.19 4.82
N PHE A 217 2.87 0.33 5.40
CA PHE A 217 3.18 -0.32 6.67
C PHE A 217 3.52 -1.80 6.50
N VAL A 218 4.35 -2.29 7.42
CA VAL A 218 4.70 -3.71 7.60
C VAL A 218 4.48 -4.06 9.07
N GLY A 219 3.76 -5.16 9.32
CA GLY A 219 3.44 -5.62 10.67
C GLY A 219 1.93 -5.67 10.91
N ASN A 220 1.53 -5.95 12.15
CA ASN A 220 0.12 -6.12 12.54
C ASN A 220 -0.35 -5.12 13.61
N ASP A 221 0.56 -4.33 14.18
CA ASP A 221 0.27 -3.34 15.23
C ASP A 221 0.20 -1.92 14.63
N LEU A 222 -0.69 -1.75 13.66
CA LEU A 222 -0.80 -0.51 12.87
C LEU A 222 -1.58 0.58 13.61
N PRO A 223 -1.35 1.87 13.28
CA PRO A 223 -2.09 2.99 13.88
C PRO A 223 -3.61 2.85 13.75
N GLU A 224 -4.36 3.33 14.76
CA GLU A 224 -5.84 3.26 14.76
C GLU A 224 -6.47 4.13 13.65
N ASP A 225 -5.80 5.22 13.26
CA ASP A 225 -6.21 6.16 12.23
C ASP A 225 -5.00 6.62 11.41
N VAL A 226 -5.24 7.21 10.23
CA VAL A 226 -4.18 7.75 9.36
C VAL A 226 -3.82 9.19 9.72
N PHE A 227 -2.68 9.70 9.23
CA PHE A 227 -2.29 11.10 9.38
C PHE A 227 -2.49 11.85 8.06
N SER A 228 -3.29 12.90 8.07
CA SER A 228 -3.65 13.68 6.89
C SER A 228 -3.23 15.14 7.01
N LEU A 229 -3.45 15.92 5.94
CA LEU A 229 -3.22 17.36 5.97
C LEU A 229 -4.13 18.12 6.97
N GLY A 230 -5.19 17.49 7.49
CA GLY A 230 -5.99 18.05 8.59
C GLY A 230 -5.24 18.12 9.91
N GLU A 231 -4.24 17.26 10.12
CA GLU A 231 -3.38 17.27 11.30
C GLU A 231 -2.17 18.20 11.09
N SER A 232 -1.42 18.02 9.99
CA SER A 232 -0.35 18.91 9.56
C SER A 232 -0.02 18.69 8.09
N GLU A 233 0.41 19.75 7.40
CA GLU A 233 0.96 19.67 6.05
C GLU A 233 2.47 19.37 6.05
N ASP A 234 3.14 19.44 7.20
CA ASP A 234 4.59 19.28 7.32
C ASP A 234 4.98 17.80 7.34
N TYR A 235 5.92 17.43 6.46
CA TYR A 235 6.46 16.08 6.39
C TYR A 235 7.16 15.63 7.69
N TRP A 236 7.80 16.56 8.40
CA TRP A 236 8.45 16.23 9.67
C TRP A 236 7.42 15.88 10.74
N ASP A 237 6.28 16.56 10.76
CA ASP A 237 5.19 16.21 11.66
C ASP A 237 4.60 14.83 11.32
N LEU A 238 4.48 14.49 10.03
CA LEU A 238 4.11 13.13 9.61
C LEU A 238 5.12 12.09 10.14
N LEU A 239 6.43 12.33 9.99
CA LEU A 239 7.45 11.40 10.49
C LEU A 239 7.43 11.27 12.02
N ASP A 240 7.31 12.39 12.73
CA ASP A 240 7.23 12.40 14.19
C ASP A 240 5.98 11.62 14.67
N HIS A 241 4.86 11.76 13.96
CA HIS A 241 3.65 10.97 14.24
C HIS A 241 3.86 9.47 13.95
N LEU A 242 4.43 9.10 12.80
CA LEU A 242 4.70 7.70 12.48
C LEU A 242 5.68 7.05 13.47
N GLU A 243 6.69 7.79 13.91
CA GLU A 243 7.61 7.35 14.96
C GLU A 243 6.92 7.25 16.34
N GLN A 244 5.98 8.14 16.64
CA GLN A 244 5.19 8.07 17.86
C GLN A 244 4.31 6.82 17.90
N GLU A 245 3.65 6.48 16.80
CA GLU A 245 2.75 5.32 16.72
C GLU A 245 3.54 4.00 16.60
N CYS A 246 4.58 3.95 15.76
CA CYS A 246 5.26 2.71 15.41
C CYS A 246 6.66 2.54 16.00
N GLY A 247 7.36 3.62 16.37
CA GLY A 247 8.79 3.57 16.74
C GLY A 247 9.14 2.74 17.98
N SER A 248 8.15 2.46 18.84
CA SER A 248 8.32 1.55 19.99
C SER A 248 7.74 0.15 19.78
N SER A 249 6.99 -0.07 18.69
CA SER A 249 6.42 -1.37 18.35
C SER A 249 7.46 -2.20 17.61
N SER A 250 7.52 -3.49 17.95
CA SER A 250 8.33 -4.47 17.19
C SER A 250 7.57 -5.08 16.01
N ASP A 251 6.30 -4.71 15.84
CA ASP A 251 5.38 -5.24 14.82
C ASP A 251 4.64 -4.10 14.10
N CYS A 252 5.28 -2.93 14.03
CA CYS A 252 4.94 -1.86 13.09
C CYS A 252 6.23 -1.22 12.56
N ASP A 253 6.49 -1.42 11.28
CA ASP A 253 7.48 -0.68 10.49
C ASP A 253 6.75 0.10 9.39
N TYR A 254 7.34 1.20 8.94
CA TYR A 254 6.78 2.00 7.85
C TYR A 254 7.87 2.46 6.88
N ILE A 255 7.47 2.67 5.63
CA ILE A 255 8.24 3.41 4.65
C ILE A 255 7.37 4.48 4.03
N THR A 256 7.98 5.61 3.69
CA THR A 256 7.29 6.68 2.98
C THR A 256 7.96 6.96 1.65
N ILE A 257 7.16 6.95 0.57
CA ILE A 257 7.63 7.02 -0.81
C ILE A 257 7.04 8.27 -1.47
N PRO A 258 7.85 9.30 -1.78
CA PRO A 258 7.36 10.46 -2.52
C PRO A 258 7.08 10.09 -3.97
N HIS A 259 6.04 10.68 -4.56
CA HIS A 259 5.74 10.52 -6.00
C HIS A 259 5.39 11.87 -6.64
N SER A 260 5.20 11.86 -7.96
CA SER A 260 4.92 13.07 -8.75
C SER A 260 5.87 14.25 -8.50
N PRO A 261 7.20 14.04 -8.32
CA PRO A 261 8.11 15.09 -7.86
C PRO A 261 8.28 16.24 -8.86
N ASN A 262 7.92 16.03 -10.13
CA ASN A 262 7.84 17.08 -11.15
C ASN A 262 6.84 18.18 -10.79
N ASN A 263 5.79 17.87 -10.02
CA ASN A 263 4.79 18.83 -9.56
C ASN A 263 5.13 19.48 -8.20
N SER A 264 6.27 19.13 -7.60
CA SER A 264 6.74 19.73 -6.34
C SER A 264 7.45 21.09 -6.53
N ALA A 265 7.58 21.57 -7.77
CA ALA A 265 8.46 22.69 -8.14
C ALA A 265 9.92 22.52 -7.65
N GLY A 266 10.37 21.27 -7.47
CA GLY A 266 11.69 20.91 -6.96
C GLY A 266 11.82 20.86 -5.43
N ARG A 267 10.75 21.16 -4.68
CA ARG A 267 10.78 21.27 -3.21
C ARG A 267 11.07 19.97 -2.49
N MET A 268 10.62 18.84 -3.03
CA MET A 268 10.88 17.50 -2.46
C MET A 268 12.39 17.16 -2.35
N PHE A 269 13.25 17.86 -3.09
CA PHE A 269 14.69 17.61 -3.08
C PHE A 269 15.49 18.79 -2.54
N LEU A 270 14.83 19.80 -1.96
CA LEU A 270 15.53 20.92 -1.34
C LEU A 270 16.15 20.48 -0.02
N PRO A 271 17.37 20.97 0.31
CA PRO A 271 17.93 20.76 1.62
C PRO A 271 17.02 21.31 2.72
N VAL A 272 16.97 20.59 3.85
CA VAL A 272 16.31 21.03 5.07
C VAL A 272 16.80 22.42 5.46
N GLY A 273 15.87 23.32 5.81
CA GLY A 273 16.18 24.69 6.23
C GLY A 273 16.49 25.67 5.09
N THR A 274 16.12 25.35 3.84
CA THR A 274 16.21 26.29 2.71
C THR A 274 15.41 27.57 3.03
N PRO A 275 16.04 28.76 3.12
CA PRO A 275 15.35 29.98 3.55
C PRO A 275 14.22 30.40 2.62
N GLY A 276 13.05 30.73 3.19
CA GLY A 276 11.89 31.25 2.45
C GLY A 276 11.09 30.20 1.69
N LEU A 277 11.44 28.92 1.84
CA LEU A 277 10.69 27.78 1.32
C LEU A 277 10.53 26.81 2.47
N PHE A 278 9.28 26.48 2.85
CA PHE A 278 9.05 25.26 3.60
C PHE A 278 9.53 24.12 2.70
N ALA A 279 10.70 23.56 3.02
CA ALA A 279 11.07 22.24 2.56
C ALA A 279 10.15 21.31 3.34
N GLY A 280 9.23 20.66 2.65
CA GLY A 280 8.44 19.60 3.29
C GLY A 280 9.23 18.32 3.29
#